data_AF-A0A0H1BFL3-F1
#
_entry.id   AF-A0A0H1BFL3-F1
#
_cell.length_a   1.000
_cell.length_b   1.000
_cell.length_c   1.000
_cell.angle_alpha   90.00
_cell.angle_beta   90.00
_cell.angle_gamma   90.00
#
_symmetry.space_group_name_H-M   'P 1'
#
loop_
_entity.id
_entity.type
_entity.pdbx_description
1 polymer ?
#
loop_
_entity_poly.entity_id
_entity_poly.type
_entity_poly.pdbx_seq_one_letter_code
_entity_poly.pdbx_strand_id
1 'polypeptide(L)'
;MDTIGAQALGLDPFIVLGLATAACAALGWLLGPILGNSLWGLVHRKYKASVAVKEKEFYSRIKRFRVDPSANSYSNPVPDYYGEKIGSIQGYRQWLKDQRAFNRKKRNFL
;
A
#
# COMPACT_ATOMS: atom_id res chain seq x y z
N MET A 1 36.80 2.71 22.34
CA MET A 1 36.52 1.53 21.48
C MET A 1 36.56 1.95 20.01
N ASP A 2 37.40 2.92 19.64
CA ASP A 2 37.15 3.79 18.47
C ASP A 2 38.35 3.95 17.53
N THR A 3 39.41 3.17 17.74
CA THR A 3 40.59 3.20 16.86
C THR A 3 40.43 2.28 15.65
N ILE A 4 39.66 1.20 15.75
CA ILE A 4 39.57 0.19 14.69
C ILE A 4 38.86 0.73 13.43
N GLY A 5 37.80 1.54 13.58
CA GLY A 5 37.05 2.10 12.44
C GLY A 5 37.75 3.26 11.73
N ALA A 6 38.33 4.19 12.51
CA ALA A 6 39.05 5.35 11.97
C ALA A 6 40.36 4.94 11.28
N GLN A 7 41.06 3.93 11.82
CA GLN A 7 42.33 3.45 11.30
C GLN A 7 42.15 2.52 10.08
N ALA A 8 41.00 1.84 9.94
CA ALA A 8 40.70 0.97 8.79
C ALA A 8 40.21 1.74 7.54
N LEU A 9 39.53 2.88 7.72
CA LEU A 9 39.02 3.70 6.61
C LEU A 9 39.90 4.92 6.29
N GLY A 10 40.84 5.29 7.17
CA GLY A 10 41.69 6.48 7.00
C GLY A 10 40.91 7.81 7.06
N LEU A 11 39.69 7.79 7.58
CA LEU A 11 38.76 8.94 7.64
C LEU A 11 38.65 9.47 9.08
N ASP A 12 38.35 10.77 9.21
CA ASP A 12 38.10 11.45 10.49
C ASP A 12 37.00 10.70 11.30
N PRO A 13 37.22 10.40 12.60
CA PRO A 13 36.22 9.81 13.49
C PRO A 13 34.81 10.41 13.40
N PHE A 14 34.66 11.72 13.17
CA PHE A 14 33.33 12.34 13.01
C PHE A 14 32.61 11.91 11.74
N ILE A 15 33.34 11.73 10.64
CA ILE A 15 32.80 11.27 9.36
C ILE A 15 32.38 9.80 9.48
N VAL A 16 33.23 8.97 10.11
CA VAL A 16 32.93 7.55 10.34
C VAL A 16 31.68 7.39 11.21
N LEU A 17 31.55 8.18 12.29
CA LEU A 17 30.37 8.17 13.13
C LEU A 17 29.10 8.62 12.37
N GLY A 18 29.20 9.66 11.56
CA GLY A 18 28.10 10.14 10.72
C GLY A 18 27.63 9.08 9.72
N LEU A 19 28.57 8.42 9.03
CA LEU A 19 28.27 7.34 8.09
C LEU A 19 27.68 6.11 8.78
N ALA A 20 28.24 5.70 9.92
CA ALA A 20 27.73 4.57 10.70
C ALA A 20 26.30 4.84 11.19
N THR A 21 26.03 6.06 11.69
CA THR A 21 24.69 6.46 12.13
C THR A 21 23.70 6.46 10.97
N ALA A 22 24.08 7.02 9.82
CA ALA A 22 23.25 7.02 8.62
C ALA A 22 22.97 5.60 8.11
N ALA A 23 23.96 4.72 8.14
CA ALA A 23 23.82 3.31 7.77
C ALA A 23 22.85 2.58 8.72
N CYS A 24 23.00 2.75 10.03
CA CYS A 24 22.08 2.19 11.02
C CYS A 24 20.65 2.72 10.84
N ALA A 25 20.48 4.02 10.55
CA ALA A 25 19.18 4.60 10.27
C ALA A 25 18.54 4.02 9.00
N ALA A 26 19.31 3.88 7.92
CA ALA A 26 18.85 3.28 6.67
C ALA A 26 18.44 1.80 6.87
N LEU A 27 19.25 1.03 7.61
CA LEU A 27 18.95 -0.36 7.95
C LEU A 27 17.70 -0.46 8.84
N GLY A 28 17.58 0.40 9.86
CA GLY A 28 16.40 0.46 10.71
C GLY A 28 15.12 0.79 9.93
N TRP A 29 15.21 1.70 8.96
CA TRP A 29 14.11 2.05 8.07
C TRP A 29 13.68 0.88 7.19
N LEU A 30 14.63 0.10 6.65
CA LEU A 30 14.34 -1.10 5.86
C LEU A 30 13.75 -2.23 6.70
N LEU A 31 14.22 -2.42 7.94
CA LEU A 31 13.76 -3.49 8.83
C LEU A 31 12.44 -3.15 9.54
N GLY A 32 12.11 -1.87 9.68
CA GLY A 32 10.91 -1.39 10.37
C GLY A 32 9.61 -2.07 9.90
N PRO A 33 9.30 -2.10 8.59
CA PRO A 33 8.10 -2.75 8.07
C PRO A 33 8.04 -4.26 8.37
N ILE A 34 9.18 -4.95 8.31
CA ILE A 34 9.25 -6.40 8.56
C ILE A 34 8.94 -6.68 10.03
N LEU A 35 9.56 -5.92 10.95
CA LEU A 35 9.32 -6.04 12.39
C LEU A 35 7.88 -5.65 12.76
N GLY A 36 7.38 -4.55 12.19
CA GLY A 36 6.02 -4.07 12.43
C GLY A 36 4.96 -5.07 11.97
N ASN A 37 5.09 -5.61 10.75
CA ASN A 37 4.16 -6.61 10.22
C ASN A 37 4.21 -7.92 11.02
N SER A 38 5.41 -8.34 11.45
CA SER A 38 5.59 -9.53 12.29
C SER A 38 4.93 -9.35 13.65
N LEU A 39 5.15 -8.21 14.31
CA LEU A 39 4.55 -7.89 15.60
C LEU A 39 3.02 -7.82 15.49
N TRP A 40 2.49 -7.14 14.48
CA TRP A 40 1.04 -7.08 14.23
C TRP A 40 0.43 -8.48 14.05
N GLY A 41 1.09 -9.34 13.27
CA GLY A 41 0.66 -10.72 13.02
C GLY A 41 0.64 -11.59 14.27
N LEU A 42 1.59 -11.38 15.21
CA LEU A 42 1.61 -12.08 16.50
C LEU A 42 0.48 -11.60 17.42
N VAL A 43 0.30 -10.28 17.55
CA VAL A 43 -0.74 -9.67 18.41
C VAL A 43 -2.14 -10.02 17.91
N HIS A 44 -2.38 -9.94 16.59
CA HIS A 44 -3.70 -10.14 15.98
C HIS A 44 -3.90 -11.55 15.40
N ARG A 45 -3.14 -12.55 15.87
CA ARG A 45 -3.18 -13.93 15.35
C ARG A 45 -4.59 -14.52 15.25
N LYS A 46 -5.47 -14.17 16.21
CA LYS A 46 -6.86 -14.62 16.26
C LYS A 46 -7.71 -14.08 15.11
N TYR A 47 -7.44 -12.85 14.67
CA TYR A 47 -8.20 -12.17 13.63
C TYR A 47 -7.60 -12.38 12.23
N LYS A 48 -6.31 -12.76 12.13
CA LYS A 48 -5.58 -12.94 10.87
C LYS A 48 -6.34 -13.79 9.84
N ALA A 49 -6.88 -14.93 10.25
CA ALA A 49 -7.65 -15.80 9.37
C ALA A 49 -8.96 -15.15 8.89
N SER A 50 -9.68 -14.49 9.80
CA SER A 50 -10.94 -13.78 9.48
C SER A 50 -10.70 -12.61 8.53
N VAL A 51 -9.62 -11.85 8.73
CA VAL A 51 -9.21 -10.75 7.85
C VAL A 51 -8.91 -11.28 6.45
N ALA A 52 -8.12 -12.35 6.32
CA ALA A 52 -7.80 -12.92 5.01
C ALA A 52 -9.03 -13.40 4.23
N VAL A 53 -10.03 -13.97 4.92
CA VAL A 53 -11.30 -14.36 4.29
C VAL A 53 -12.06 -13.12 3.81
N LYS A 54 -12.19 -12.10 4.67
CA LYS A 54 -12.89 -10.85 4.33
C LYS A 54 -12.21 -10.09 3.20
N GLU A 55 -10.88 -10.10 3.12
CA GLU A 55 -10.12 -9.51 2.02
C GLU A 55 -10.41 -10.22 0.70
N LYS A 56 -10.44 -11.57 0.70
CA LYS A 56 -10.82 -12.35 -0.49
C LYS A 56 -12.24 -12.04 -0.94
N GLU A 57 -13.19 -11.98 -0.01
CA GLU A 57 -14.57 -11.61 -0.30
C GLU A 57 -14.71 -10.17 -0.81
N PHE A 58 -13.93 -9.24 -0.24
CA PHE A 58 -13.92 -7.86 -0.70
C PHE A 58 -13.38 -7.76 -2.12
N TYR A 59 -12.26 -8.42 -2.41
CA TYR A 59 -11.67 -8.48 -3.74
C TYR A 59 -12.63 -9.10 -4.77
N SER A 60 -13.34 -10.19 -4.41
CA SER A 60 -14.32 -10.81 -5.31
C SER A 60 -15.48 -9.87 -5.62
N ARG A 61 -15.94 -9.06 -4.65
CA ARG A 61 -16.92 -8.00 -4.86
C ARG A 61 -16.40 -6.91 -5.80
N ILE A 62 -15.17 -6.42 -5.60
CA ILE A 62 -14.56 -5.42 -6.50
C ILE A 62 -14.48 -5.97 -7.93
N LYS A 63 -13.98 -7.20 -8.11
CA LYS A 63 -13.90 -7.85 -9.43
C LYS A 63 -15.25 -7.97 -10.13
N ARG A 64 -16.34 -8.16 -9.37
CA ARG A 64 -17.71 -8.28 -9.91
C ARG A 64 -18.32 -6.93 -10.30
N PHE A 65 -18.03 -5.86 -9.54
CA PHE A 65 -18.68 -4.56 -9.73
C PHE A 65 -17.82 -3.53 -10.48
N ARG A 66 -16.53 -3.82 -10.71
CA ARG A 66 -15.65 -2.97 -11.52
C ARG A 66 -16.18 -2.85 -12.95
N VAL A 67 -16.03 -1.66 -13.51
CA VAL A 67 -16.33 -1.39 -14.91
C VAL A 67 -15.20 -1.89 -15.81
N ASP A 68 -15.54 -2.26 -17.04
CA ASP A 68 -14.59 -2.61 -18.09
C ASP A 68 -13.73 -1.39 -18.50
N PRO A 69 -12.39 -1.44 -18.33
CA PRO A 69 -11.51 -0.32 -18.59
C PRO A 69 -11.33 -0.04 -20.09
N SER A 70 -11.71 -0.96 -20.97
CA SER A 70 -11.63 -0.78 -22.43
C SER A 70 -12.59 0.29 -22.95
N ALA A 71 -13.59 0.70 -22.16
CA ALA A 71 -14.54 1.75 -22.51
C ALA A 71 -14.08 3.17 -22.09
N ASN A 72 -12.78 3.36 -21.85
CA ASN A 72 -12.23 4.65 -21.45
C ASN A 72 -12.30 5.67 -22.61
N SER A 73 -12.79 6.86 -22.35
CA SER A 73 -12.75 7.98 -23.28
C SER A 73 -12.21 9.23 -22.59
N TYR A 74 -11.61 10.15 -23.36
CA TYR A 74 -11.11 11.42 -22.83
C TYR A 74 -12.21 12.24 -22.13
N SER A 75 -13.46 12.11 -22.56
CA SER A 75 -14.64 12.76 -21.97
C SER A 75 -15.27 12.00 -20.79
N ASN A 76 -14.92 10.73 -20.58
CA ASN A 76 -15.44 9.90 -19.49
C ASN A 76 -14.30 8.99 -18.96
N PRO A 77 -13.41 9.53 -18.11
CA PRO A 77 -12.30 8.75 -17.57
C PRO A 77 -12.83 7.61 -16.69
N VAL A 78 -12.14 6.47 -16.76
CA VAL A 78 -12.50 5.28 -15.96
C VAL A 78 -12.29 5.59 -14.47
N PRO A 79 -13.31 5.34 -13.61
CA PRO A 79 -13.16 5.48 -12.17
C PRO A 79 -12.14 4.48 -11.60
N ASP A 80 -11.74 4.65 -10.35
CA ASP A 80 -10.78 3.77 -9.66
C ASP A 80 -11.09 2.29 -9.94
N TYR A 81 -10.23 1.64 -10.73
CA TYR A 81 -10.47 0.29 -11.26
C TYR A 81 -10.21 -0.79 -10.20
N TYR A 82 -9.22 -0.56 -9.34
CA TYR A 82 -8.77 -1.51 -8.32
C TYR A 82 -9.38 -1.25 -6.95
N GLY A 83 -9.99 -0.08 -6.73
CA GLY A 83 -10.57 0.29 -5.44
C GLY A 83 -9.51 0.68 -4.41
N GLU A 84 -8.35 1.17 -4.85
CA GLU A 84 -7.21 1.57 -4.00
C GLU A 84 -7.59 2.66 -3.00
N LYS A 85 -8.57 3.51 -3.33
CA LYS A 85 -8.99 4.61 -2.45
C LYS A 85 -10.05 4.20 -1.41
N ILE A 86 -10.44 2.92 -1.37
CA ILE A 86 -11.48 2.43 -0.48
C ILE A 86 -10.90 2.15 0.91
N GLY A 87 -10.90 3.16 1.78
CA GLY A 87 -10.53 3.03 3.20
C GLY A 87 -11.72 2.82 4.15
N SER A 88 -12.96 2.95 3.67
CA SER A 88 -14.16 2.92 4.52
C SER A 88 -15.39 2.38 3.79
N ILE A 89 -16.42 2.01 4.54
CA ILE A 89 -17.72 1.57 3.99
C ILE A 89 -18.38 2.71 3.17
N GLN A 90 -18.23 3.95 3.62
CA GLN A 90 -18.73 5.12 2.88
C GLN A 90 -18.00 5.27 1.54
N GLY A 91 -16.66 5.12 1.54
CA GLY A 91 -15.86 5.09 0.32
C GLY A 91 -16.28 3.97 -0.64
N TYR A 92 -16.56 2.77 -0.12
CA TYR A 92 -17.04 1.66 -0.93
C TYR A 92 -18.40 1.95 -1.59
N ARG A 93 -19.34 2.55 -0.85
CA ARG A 93 -20.65 2.94 -1.40
C ARG A 93 -20.52 4.01 -2.47
N GLN A 94 -19.63 4.98 -2.27
CA GLN A 94 -19.37 6.02 -3.26
C GLN A 94 -18.76 5.41 -4.52
N TRP A 95 -17.75 4.56 -4.36
CA TRP A 95 -17.13 3.81 -5.46
C TRP A 95 -18.16 3.05 -6.29
N LEU A 96 -19.10 2.32 -5.65
CA LEU A 96 -20.19 1.64 -6.37
C LEU A 96 -21.09 2.59 -7.18
N LYS A 97 -21.34 3.80 -6.67
CA LYS A 97 -22.11 4.82 -7.41
C LYS A 97 -21.34 5.32 -8.62
N ASP A 98 -20.03 5.52 -8.48
CA ASP A 98 -19.16 5.99 -9.57
C ASP A 98 -19.10 4.96 -10.70
N GLN A 99 -18.96 3.67 -10.37
CA GLN A 99 -19.04 2.57 -11.36
C GLN A 99 -20.40 2.57 -12.10
N ARG A 100 -21.52 2.73 -11.38
CA ARG A 100 -22.87 2.81 -11.99
C ARG A 100 -23.06 4.06 -12.84
N ALA A 101 -22.53 5.20 -12.40
CA ALA A 101 -22.58 6.46 -13.14
C ALA A 101 -21.83 6.33 -14.48
N PHE A 102 -20.65 5.70 -14.47
CA PHE A 102 -19.90 5.41 -15.68
C PHE A 102 -20.67 4.49 -16.63
N ASN A 103 -21.21 3.36 -16.14
CA ASN A 103 -21.99 2.44 -16.97
C ASN A 103 -23.25 3.10 -17.58
N ARG A 104 -23.91 3.98 -16.83
CA ARG A 104 -25.06 4.75 -17.34
C ARG A 104 -24.65 5.74 -18.44
N LYS A 105 -23.53 6.45 -18.26
CA LYS A 105 -22.98 7.32 -19.29
C LYS A 105 -22.68 6.52 -20.56
N LYS A 106 -21.97 5.39 -20.44
CA LYS A 106 -21.68 4.48 -21.57
C LYS A 106 -22.94 4.11 -22.36
N ARG A 107 -24.03 3.75 -21.68
CA ARG A 107 -25.29 3.36 -22.32
C ARG A 107 -26.01 4.53 -23.02
N ASN A 108 -25.88 5.75 -22.52
CA ASN A 108 -26.56 6.91 -23.10
C ASN A 108 -25.82 7.51 -24.30
N PHE A 109 -24.55 7.12 -24.54
CA PHE A 109 -23.74 7.57 -25.67
C PHE A 109 -23.69 6.55 -26.84
N LEU A 110 -24.33 5.39 -26.68
CA LEU A 110 -24.63 4.41 -27.73
C LEU A 110 -26.09 4.59 -28.18
#